data_AF-T1BJ29-F1
#
_entry.id   AF-T1BJ29-F1
#
_cell.length_a   1.000
_cell.length_b   1.000
_cell.length_c   1.000
_cell.angle_alpha   90.00
_cell.angle_beta   90.00
_cell.angle_gamma   90.00
#
_symmetry.space_group_name_H-M   'P 1'
#
loop_
_entity.id
_entity.type
_entity.pdbx_description
1 polymer ?
#
loop_
_entity_poly.entity_id
_entity_poly.type
_entity_poly.pdbx_seq_one_letter_code
_entity_poly.pdbx_strand_id
1 'polypeptide(L)'
;TATRFYMGPEEIARVTRIPVFFITMRRVRRGFYEMAFEPLSAPGERLPGGTLTERYVREVERQIIAAPSDWPWSHKRWKLKKSL
;
A
#
# COMPACT_ATOMS: atom_id res chain seq x y z
N THR A 1 7.23 -5.52 15.04
CA THR A 1 6.18 -4.64 15.61
C THR A 1 5.01 -4.64 14.64
N ALA A 2 3.80 -4.98 15.08
CA ALA A 2 2.66 -5.08 14.16
C ALA A 2 2.09 -3.68 13.87
N THR A 3 2.27 -3.19 12.65
CA THR A 3 1.68 -1.93 12.18
C THR A 3 0.28 -2.21 11.64
N ARG A 4 -0.76 -1.57 12.20
CA ARG A 4 -2.14 -1.77 11.71
C ARG A 4 -2.38 -1.06 10.38
N PHE A 5 -3.09 -1.72 9.47
CA PHE A 5 -3.55 -1.16 8.20
C PHE A 5 -5.08 -1.21 8.15
N TYR A 6 -5.66 -0.36 7.31
CA TYR A 6 -7.09 -0.35 7.08
C TYR A 6 -7.46 -1.50 6.12
N MET A 7 -8.36 -2.39 6.55
CA MET A 7 -8.67 -3.64 5.83
C MET A 7 -9.76 -3.49 4.77
N GLY A 8 -10.40 -2.32 4.65
CA GLY A 8 -11.52 -2.11 3.71
C GLY A 8 -11.22 -2.52 2.26
N PRO A 9 -10.11 -2.06 1.64
CA PRO A 9 -9.75 -2.45 0.28
C PRO A 9 -9.59 -3.95 0.10
N GLU A 10 -9.07 -4.64 1.11
CA GLU A 10 -8.90 -6.09 1.06
C GLU A 10 -10.24 -6.83 1.12
N GLU A 11 -11.13 -6.43 2.02
CA GLU A 11 -12.47 -7.04 2.10
C GLU A 11 -13.26 -6.80 0.81
N ILE A 12 -13.18 -5.59 0.25
CA ILE A 12 -13.81 -5.27 -1.05
C ILE A 12 -13.24 -6.18 -2.14
N ALA A 13 -11.91 -6.29 -2.26
CA ALA A 13 -11.28 -7.13 -3.28
C ALA A 13 -11.64 -8.61 -3.13
N ARG A 14 -11.70 -9.13 -1.89
CA ARG A 14 -12.07 -10.52 -1.62
C ARG A 14 -13.51 -10.83 -1.99
N VAL A 15 -14.44 -9.93 -1.71
CA VAL A 15 -15.88 -10.10 -2.02
C VAL A 15 -16.15 -9.93 -3.51
N THR A 16 -15.59 -8.89 -4.12
CA THR A 16 -15.89 -8.50 -5.51
C THR A 16 -15.02 -9.21 -6.54
N ARG A 17 -13.86 -9.74 -6.13
CA ARG A 17 -12.86 -10.39 -7.00
C ARG A 17 -12.34 -9.51 -8.14
N ILE A 18 -12.44 -8.20 -7.98
CA ILE A 18 -11.87 -7.23 -8.92
C ILE A 18 -10.34 -7.20 -8.77
N PRO A 19 -9.60 -6.95 -9.87
CA PRO A 19 -8.17 -6.72 -9.78
C PRO A 19 -7.88 -5.44 -9.00
N VAL A 20 -6.82 -5.46 -8.19
CA VAL A 20 -6.36 -4.34 -7.39
C VAL A 20 -4.98 -3.94 -7.86
N PHE A 21 -4.77 -2.64 -8.01
CA PHE A 21 -3.50 -2.06 -8.39
C PHE A 21 -3.01 -1.10 -7.30
N PHE A 22 -1.70 -1.08 -7.07
CA PHE A 22 -1.02 -0.02 -6.37
C PHE A 22 -0.60 1.03 -7.39
N ILE A 23 -0.82 2.30 -7.08
CA ILE A 23 -0.35 3.40 -7.93
C ILE A 23 0.98 3.87 -7.36
N THR A 24 2.09 3.49 -8.00
CA THR A 24 3.38 4.10 -7.70
C THR A 24 3.39 5.49 -8.31
N MET A 25 3.99 6.44 -7.60
CA MET A 25 4.11 7.82 -8.04
C MET A 25 5.52 8.32 -7.74
N ARG A 26 6.16 8.91 -8.75
CA ARG A 26 7.49 9.48 -8.65
C ARG A 26 7.47 10.91 -9.13
N ARG A 27 7.96 11.83 -8.30
CA ARG A 27 8.16 13.22 -8.72
C ARG A 27 9.37 13.31 -9.63
N VAL A 28 9.17 13.77 -10.87
CA VAL A 28 10.27 13.94 -11.84
C VAL A 28 10.85 15.34 -11.79
N ARG A 29 9.98 16.34 -11.61
CA ARG A 29 10.34 17.75 -11.40
C ARG A 29 9.20 18.50 -10.72
N ARG A 30 9.37 19.79 -10.41
CA ARG A 30 8.34 20.57 -9.71
C ARG A 30 7.03 20.60 -10.50
N GLY A 31 5.98 19.99 -9.95
CA GLY A 31 4.65 19.92 -10.56
C GLY A 31 4.45 18.77 -11.56
N PHE A 32 5.45 17.90 -11.77
CA PHE A 32 5.37 16.81 -12.73
C PHE A 32 5.68 15.48 -12.06
N TYR A 33 4.76 14.54 -12.21
CA TYR A 33 4.80 13.22 -11.61
C TYR A 33 4.61 12.17 -12.69
N GLU A 34 5.36 11.09 -12.60
CA GLU A 34 5.11 9.86 -13.33
C GLU A 34 4.38 8.89 -12.39
N MET A 35 3.43 8.15 -12.93
CA MET A 35 2.68 7.14 -12.20
C MET A 35 2.72 5.82 -12.95
N ALA A 36 2.83 4.71 -12.22
CA ALA A 36 2.66 3.38 -12.78
C ALA A 36 1.64 2.58 -11.96
N PHE A 37 0.95 1.65 -12.61
CA PHE A 37 -0.03 0.76 -12.01
C PHE A 37 0.62 -0.60 -11.78
N GLU A 38 0.94 -0.90 -10.53
CA GLU A 38 1.52 -2.18 -10.13
C GLU A 38 0.41 -3.12 -9.69
N PRO A 39 0.21 -4.28 -10.34
CA PRO A 39 -0.85 -5.21 -9.95
C PRO A 39 -0.57 -5.80 -8.57
N LEU A 40 -1.51 -5.62 -7.64
CA LEU A 40 -1.51 -6.27 -6.33
C LEU A 40 -2.36 -7.55 -6.32
N SER A 41 -3.34 -7.65 -7.21
CA SER A 41 -4.10 -8.89 -7.43
C SER A 41 -4.50 -9.07 -8.90
N ALA A 42 -4.63 -10.32 -9.31
CA ALA A 42 -5.13 -10.68 -10.64
C ALA A 42 -6.67 -10.76 -10.67
N PRO A 43 -7.31 -10.60 -11.85
CA PRO A 43 -8.75 -10.79 -11.99
C PRO A 43 -9.18 -12.18 -11.52
N GLY A 44 -10.19 -12.25 -10.64
CA GLY A 44 -10.69 -13.52 -10.13
C GLY A 44 -9.78 -14.22 -9.09
N GLU A 45 -8.64 -13.64 -8.71
CA GLU A 45 -7.73 -14.22 -7.72
C GLU A 45 -8.42 -14.38 -6.36
N ARG A 46 -8.26 -15.55 -5.74
CA ARG A 46 -8.72 -15.82 -4.38
C ARG A 46 -7.57 -15.63 -3.41
N LEU A 47 -7.58 -14.51 -2.69
CA LEU A 47 -6.54 -14.19 -1.72
C LEU A 47 -6.94 -14.65 -0.31
N PRO A 48 -6.04 -15.33 0.42
CA PRO A 48 -6.15 -15.47 1.86
C PRO A 48 -6.23 -14.09 2.54
N GLY A 49 -6.86 -14.05 3.72
CA GLY A 49 -6.87 -12.83 4.53
C GLY A 49 -5.45 -12.38 4.88
N GLY A 50 -5.23 -11.08 4.87
CA GLY A 50 -3.96 -10.38 5.04
C GLY A 50 -3.12 -10.26 3.77
N THR A 51 -3.31 -11.12 2.75
CA THR A 51 -2.36 -11.21 1.63
C THR A 51 -2.34 -9.95 0.76
N LEU A 52 -3.49 -9.35 0.46
CA LEU A 52 -3.53 -8.13 -0.35
C LEU A 52 -2.86 -6.97 0.40
N THR A 53 -3.19 -6.85 1.69
CA THR A 53 -2.62 -5.84 2.57
C THR A 53 -1.10 -6.01 2.65
N GLU A 54 -0.58 -7.22 2.81
CA GLU A 54 0.87 -7.46 2.81
C GLU A 54 1.55 -7.03 1.50
N ARG A 55 0.94 -7.34 0.34
CA ARG A 55 1.46 -6.89 -0.96
C ARG A 55 1.46 -5.36 -1.05
N TYR A 56 0.38 -4.71 -0.62
CA TYR A 56 0.28 -3.25 -0.51
C TYR A 56 1.37 -2.66 0.38
N VAL A 57 1.60 -3.24 1.57
CA VAL A 57 2.62 -2.77 2.52
C VAL A 57 4.00 -2.81 1.91
N ARG A 58 4.35 -3.91 1.22
CA ARG A 58 5.65 -4.04 0.54
C ARG A 58 5.86 -2.96 -0.50
N GLU A 59 4.83 -2.61 -1.28
CA GLU A 59 4.98 -1.57 -2.30
C GLU A 59 5.08 -0.17 -1.69
N VAL A 60 4.34 0.11 -0.60
CA VAL A 60 4.52 1.34 0.19
C VAL A 60 5.95 1.44 0.73
N GLU A 61 6.47 0.38 1.34
CA GLU A 61 7.85 0.36 1.84
C GLU A 61 8.86 0.62 0.72
N ARG A 62 8.66 -0.01 -0.45
CA ARG A 62 9.51 0.19 -1.63
C ARG A 62 9.49 1.65 -2.10
N GLN A 63 8.31 2.28 -2.15
CA GLN A 63 8.16 3.69 -2.55
C GLN A 63 8.79 4.65 -1.52
N ILE A 64 8.63 4.39 -0.22
CA ILE A 64 9.27 5.18 0.84
C ILE A 64 10.80 5.09 0.74
N ILE A 65 11.35 3.89 0.51
CA ILE A 65 12.80 3.70 0.37
C ILE A 65 13.32 4.41 -0.88
N ALA A 66 12.58 4.35 -1.99
CA ALA A 66 12.99 4.97 -3.25
C ALA A 66 12.99 6.52 -3.19
N ALA A 67 12.04 7.13 -2.48
CA ALA A 67 11.90 8.57 -2.35
C ALA A 67 11.44 8.97 -0.93
N PRO A 68 12.32 8.88 0.09
CA PRO A 68 11.92 9.09 1.48
C PRO A 68 11.39 10.51 1.72
N SER A 69 11.87 11.51 0.99
CA SER A 69 11.38 12.90 1.09
C SER A 69 9.91 13.08 0.69
N ASP A 70 9.37 12.17 -0.13
CA ASP A 70 8.00 12.26 -0.63
C ASP A 70 6.99 11.66 0.36
N TRP A 71 7.45 10.93 1.38
CA TRP A 71 6.58 10.40 2.42
C TRP A 71 6.19 11.49 3.44
N PRO A 72 4.90 11.61 3.84
CA PRO A 72 4.47 12.58 4.83
C PRO A 72 4.85 12.16 6.26
N TRP A 73 6.11 12.35 6.65
CA TRP A 73 6.67 11.99 7.97
C TRP A 73 5.98 12.66 9.16
N SER A 74 5.23 13.75 8.93
CA SER A 74 4.41 14.41 9.96
C SER A 74 3.27 13.52 10.46
N HIS A 75 2.82 12.55 9.65
CA HIS A 75 1.86 11.55 10.09
C HIS A 75 2.52 10.59 11.08
N LYS A 76 2.10 10.61 12.34
CA LYS A 76 2.55 9.61 13.32
C LYS A 76 1.90 8.25 13.02
N ARG A 77 2.45 7.55 12.02
CA ARG A 77 1.97 6.27 11.49
C ARG A 77 2.14 5.12 12.49
N TRP A 78 3.19 5.18 13.30
CA TRP A 78 3.60 4.13 14.26
C TRP A 78 3.34 4.54 15.71
N LYS A 79 2.09 4.94 16.02
CA LYS A 79 1.68 5.36 17.39
C LYS A 79 1.46 4.19 18.35
N LEU A 80 1.07 3.03 17.81
CA LEU A 80 0.70 1.87 18.62
C LEU A 80 1.96 1.24 19.22
N LYS A 81 2.17 1.47 20.52
CA LYS A 81 3.04 0.62 21.32
C LYS A 81 2.31 -0.70 21.57
N LYS A 82 3.02 -1.83 21.53
CA LYS A 82 2.43 -3.10 22.02
C LYS A 82 1.97 -2.85 23.46
N SER A 83 0.73 -3.22 23.79
CA SER A 83 0.44 -3.51 25.19
C SER A 83 1.37 -4.66 25.58
N LEU A 84 2.08 -4.50 26.69
CA LEU A 84 2.74 -5.62 27.36
C LEU A 84 1.68 -6.69 27.68
#